data_AF-A0A933AKY9-F1
#
_entry.id   AF-A0A933AKY9-F1
#
_cell.length_a   1.000
_cell.length_b   1.000
_cell.length_c   1.000
_cell.angle_alpha   90.00
_cell.angle_beta   90.00
_cell.angle_gamma   90.00
#
_symmetry.space_group_name_H-M   'P 1'
#
loop_
_entity.id
_entity.type
_entity.pdbx_description
1 polymer ?
#
loop_
_entity_poly.entity_id
_entity_poly.type
_entity_poly.pdbx_seq_one_letter_code
_entity_poly.pdbx_strand_id
1 'polypeptide(L)'
;MLHREDPDGLIVITQPAHAWLAAQLARHWGNDRFGTFAPWEDVCLAAEQHDVGMAGWEAAPTLNPQTGRPHNYIDLPGRAHTEIVSHTSQIVLSQGRYAALLVSLLFTRVWEKYYTGPDSAAYAHEVQSFLARERDFQAAALSTLQRDPIYAADATPEVVARNQRLVMAWDTLSL
;
A
#
# COMPACT_ATOMS: atom_id res chain seq x y z
N MET A 1 11.40 5.71 1.98
CA MET A 1 11.53 6.87 1.07
C MET A 1 12.05 6.42 -0.29
N LEU A 2 11.66 7.09 -1.37
CA LEU A 2 12.26 6.92 -2.69
C LEU A 2 13.47 7.83 -2.83
N HIS A 3 14.51 7.33 -3.48
CA HIS A 3 15.75 8.05 -3.72
C HIS A 3 15.88 8.38 -5.21
N ARG A 4 16.12 9.64 -5.53
CA ARG A 4 16.43 10.10 -6.88
C ARG A 4 17.73 10.91 -6.87
N GLU A 5 18.74 10.39 -7.53
CA GLU A 5 20.01 11.11 -7.69
C GLU A 5 19.83 12.31 -8.63
N ASP A 6 20.42 13.44 -8.25
CA ASP A 6 20.41 14.71 -8.98
C ASP A 6 21.84 15.33 -8.93
N PRO A 7 22.28 16.12 -9.92
CA PRO A 7 23.59 16.76 -9.89
C PRO A 7 23.88 17.57 -8.60
N ASP A 8 22.85 18.16 -7.98
CA ASP A 8 22.99 18.96 -6.76
C ASP A 8 22.87 18.12 -5.47
N GLY A 9 22.52 16.83 -5.57
CA GLY A 9 22.48 15.91 -4.45
C GLY A 9 21.36 14.87 -4.53
N LEU A 10 21.11 14.18 -3.41
CA LEU A 10 20.05 13.20 -3.33
C LEU A 10 18.70 13.89 -3.05
N ILE A 11 17.72 13.66 -3.93
CA ILE A 11 16.32 13.99 -3.67
C ILE A 11 15.67 12.80 -2.97
N VAL A 12 15.01 13.08 -1.85
CA VAL A 12 14.34 12.08 -1.02
C VAL A 12 12.83 12.35 -1.05
N ILE A 13 12.07 11.40 -1.57
CA ILE A 13 10.62 11.51 -1.75
C ILE A 13 9.95 10.59 -0.72
N THR A 14 9.01 11.14 0.05
CA THR A 14 8.26 10.39 1.06
C THR A 14 7.26 9.46 0.39
N GLN A 15 6.94 8.32 1.01
CA GLN A 15 5.95 7.39 0.44
C GLN A 15 4.55 8.01 0.32
N PRO A 16 4.04 8.80 1.29
CA PRO A 16 2.81 9.55 1.10
C PRO A 16 2.83 10.53 -0.08
N ALA A 17 4.00 11.06 -0.45
CA ALA A 17 4.10 11.95 -1.61
C ALA A 17 3.97 11.20 -2.95
N HIS A 18 4.53 10.00 -3.08
CA HIS A 18 4.24 9.17 -4.26
C HIS A 18 2.79 8.69 -4.23
N ALA A 19 2.25 8.34 -3.07
CA ALA A 19 0.86 7.87 -2.96
C ALA A 19 -0.13 8.95 -3.40
N TRP A 20 0.17 10.22 -3.13
CA TRP A 20 -0.58 11.34 -3.67
C TRP A 20 -0.54 11.38 -5.22
N LEU A 21 0.60 11.09 -5.87
CA LEU A 21 0.67 10.98 -7.34
C LEU A 21 -0.15 9.79 -7.85
N ALA A 22 -0.11 8.64 -7.17
CA ALA A 22 -0.95 7.49 -7.48
C ALA A 22 -2.45 7.85 -7.42
N ALA A 23 -2.86 8.68 -6.45
CA ALA A 23 -4.21 9.20 -6.37
C ALA A 23 -4.58 10.13 -7.53
N GLN A 24 -3.66 10.97 -8.00
CA GLN A 24 -3.90 11.81 -9.18
C GLN A 24 -4.16 10.94 -10.42
N LEU A 25 -3.39 9.85 -10.58
CA LEU A 25 -3.63 8.87 -11.64
C LEU A 25 -5.01 8.22 -11.49
N ALA A 26 -5.34 7.74 -10.28
CA ALA A 26 -6.63 7.11 -9.99
C ALA A 26 -7.82 8.02 -10.30
N ARG A 27 -7.78 9.28 -9.84
CA ARG A 27 -8.87 10.25 -10.02
C ARG A 27 -9.12 10.62 -11.48
N HIS A 28 -8.10 10.54 -12.33
CA HIS A 28 -8.21 10.80 -13.78
C HIS A 28 -8.33 9.52 -14.62
N TRP A 29 -8.44 8.35 -13.97
CA TRP A 29 -8.49 7.07 -14.66
C TRP A 29 -9.90 6.73 -15.14
N GLY A 30 -9.99 6.31 -16.40
CA GLY A 30 -11.25 6.02 -17.09
C GLY A 30 -11.47 6.94 -18.27
N ASN A 31 -11.57 6.39 -19.48
CA ASN A 31 -11.86 7.08 -20.75
C ASN A 31 -12.17 6.05 -21.86
N ASP A 32 -12.23 6.47 -23.12
CA ASP A 32 -12.51 5.59 -24.27
C ASP A 32 -11.54 4.40 -24.42
N ARG A 33 -10.34 4.49 -23.81
CA ARG A 33 -9.29 3.45 -23.86
C ARG A 33 -9.19 2.65 -22.58
N PHE A 34 -9.62 3.20 -21.44
CA PHE A 34 -9.48 2.58 -20.12
C PHE A 34 -10.84 2.51 -19.40
N GLY A 35 -11.20 1.33 -18.89
CA GLY A 35 -12.46 1.17 -18.15
C GLY A 35 -12.50 1.94 -16.83
N THR A 36 -13.71 2.30 -16.39
CA THR A 36 -14.00 2.97 -15.10
C THR A 36 -14.01 1.98 -13.93
N PHE A 37 -14.04 2.45 -12.69
CA PHE A 37 -14.09 1.60 -11.48
C PHE A 37 -15.06 2.15 -10.44
N ALA A 38 -15.48 1.28 -9.54
CA ALA A 38 -16.36 1.59 -8.41
C ALA A 38 -15.92 0.76 -7.19
N PRO A 39 -16.08 1.28 -5.95
CA PRO A 39 -16.58 2.62 -5.64
C PRO A 39 -15.51 3.68 -5.91
N TRP A 40 -15.86 4.76 -6.60
CA TRP A 40 -14.86 5.71 -7.10
C TRP A 40 -14.04 6.36 -5.99
N GLU A 41 -14.71 6.89 -4.95
CA GLU A 41 -14.02 7.56 -3.84
C GLU A 41 -13.14 6.60 -3.03
N ASP A 42 -13.65 5.42 -2.68
CA ASP A 42 -12.90 4.45 -1.88
C ASP A 42 -11.66 3.92 -2.61
N VAL A 43 -11.74 3.70 -3.93
CA VAL A 43 -10.60 3.24 -4.73
C VAL A 43 -9.56 4.35 -4.89
N CYS A 44 -9.99 5.61 -5.08
CA CYS A 44 -9.07 6.75 -5.09
C CYS A 44 -8.42 6.96 -3.71
N LEU A 45 -9.19 6.81 -2.63
CA LEU A 45 -8.70 6.92 -1.27
C LEU A 45 -7.66 5.84 -0.95
N ALA A 46 -7.88 4.61 -1.40
CA ALA A 46 -6.88 3.55 -1.29
C ALA A 46 -5.57 3.94 -1.97
N ALA A 47 -5.64 4.47 -3.19
CA ALA A 47 -4.46 4.95 -3.91
C ALA A 47 -3.76 6.11 -3.17
N GLU A 48 -4.51 7.02 -2.58
CA GLU A 48 -3.97 8.19 -1.87
C GLU A 48 -3.31 7.85 -0.54
N GLN A 49 -3.85 6.84 0.16
CA GLN A 49 -3.49 6.56 1.55
C GLN A 49 -2.69 5.26 1.70
N HIS A 50 -2.36 4.57 0.60
CA HIS A 50 -1.75 3.24 0.70
C HIS A 50 -0.47 3.23 1.52
N ASP A 51 0.32 4.30 1.53
CA ASP A 51 1.55 4.41 2.33
C ASP A 51 1.48 5.38 3.50
N VAL A 52 0.28 5.75 3.97
CA VAL A 52 0.14 6.72 5.07
C VAL A 52 0.86 6.29 6.36
N GLY A 53 1.02 4.98 6.61
CA GLY A 53 1.75 4.47 7.76
C GLY A 53 3.23 4.85 7.78
N MET A 54 3.81 5.16 6.63
CA MET A 54 5.22 5.58 6.52
C MET A 54 5.45 6.98 7.10
N ALA A 55 4.43 7.84 7.16
CA ALA A 55 4.57 9.23 7.59
C ALA A 55 5.23 9.38 8.97
N GLY A 56 4.90 8.49 9.91
CA GLY A 56 5.47 8.51 11.26
C GLY A 56 6.98 8.22 11.28
N TRP A 57 7.42 7.22 10.53
CA TRP A 57 8.85 6.90 10.39
C TRP A 57 9.58 7.96 9.56
N GLU A 58 8.94 8.48 8.50
CA GLU A 58 9.56 9.46 7.60
C GLU A 58 9.74 10.85 8.22
N ALA A 59 9.05 11.15 9.33
CA ALA A 59 9.29 12.36 10.13
C ALA A 59 10.61 12.33 10.91
N ALA A 60 11.16 11.14 11.18
CA ALA A 60 12.43 10.95 11.88
C ALA A 60 13.11 9.64 11.38
N PRO A 61 13.54 9.59 10.11
CA PRO A 61 13.99 8.35 9.50
C PRO A 61 15.29 7.88 10.14
N THR A 62 15.41 6.56 10.29
CA THR A 62 16.72 5.96 10.57
C THR A 62 17.64 6.16 9.37
N LEU A 63 18.95 6.21 9.63
CA LEU A 63 19.96 6.36 8.58
C LEU A 63 20.62 5.02 8.30
N ASN A 64 20.86 4.76 7.02
CA ASN A 64 21.67 3.65 6.55
C ASN A 64 23.13 3.88 7.01
N PRO A 65 23.72 2.98 7.80
CA PRO A 65 25.03 3.22 8.41
C PRO A 65 26.19 3.19 7.40
N GLN A 66 26.01 2.57 6.23
CA GLN A 66 27.02 2.53 5.18
C GLN A 66 27.08 3.85 4.39
N THR A 67 25.95 4.54 4.22
CA THR A 67 25.85 5.74 3.38
C THR A 67 25.66 7.03 4.18
N GLY A 68 25.23 6.93 5.44
CA GLY A 68 24.82 8.08 6.26
C GLY A 68 23.53 8.75 5.81
N ARG A 69 22.82 8.19 4.81
CA ARG A 69 21.58 8.73 4.23
C ARG A 69 20.35 8.06 4.85
N PRO A 70 19.14 8.66 4.81
CA PRO A 70 17.90 7.94 5.14
C PRO A 70 17.80 6.62 4.38
N HIS A 71 17.14 5.61 4.94
CA HIS A 71 16.91 4.35 4.21
C HIS A 71 16.00 4.58 2.99
N ASN A 72 16.39 4.00 1.85
CA ASN A 72 15.44 3.75 0.76
C ASN A 72 14.35 2.79 1.28
N TYR A 73 13.12 2.92 0.78
CA TYR A 73 12.01 2.04 1.11
C TYR A 73 12.38 0.56 1.02
N ILE A 74 13.05 0.14 -0.05
CA ILE A 74 13.44 -1.28 -0.25
C ILE A 74 14.57 -1.73 0.68
N ASP A 75 15.35 -0.79 1.21
CA ASP A 75 16.51 -1.05 2.08
C ASP A 75 16.13 -0.95 3.56
N LEU A 76 14.85 -0.69 3.88
CA LEU A 76 14.39 -0.61 5.25
C LEU A 76 14.41 -2.02 5.87
N PRO A 77 14.96 -2.21 7.09
CA PRO A 77 14.99 -3.52 7.72
C PRO A 77 13.58 -4.13 7.82
N GLY A 78 13.46 -5.40 7.43
CA GLY A 78 12.17 -6.08 7.26
C GLY A 78 11.25 -5.98 8.47
N ARG A 79 11.78 -6.07 9.70
CA ARG A 79 10.99 -5.89 10.93
C ARG A 79 10.34 -4.50 11.02
N ALA A 80 11.13 -3.43 10.88
CA ALA A 80 10.61 -2.06 10.93
C ALA A 80 9.58 -1.83 9.82
N HIS A 81 9.84 -2.40 8.64
CA HIS A 81 8.94 -2.32 7.49
C HIS A 81 7.60 -3.03 7.76
N THR A 82 7.63 -4.26 8.26
CA THR A 82 6.42 -5.02 8.62
C THR A 82 5.61 -4.35 9.72
N GLU A 83 6.27 -3.75 10.72
CA GLU A 83 5.60 -3.01 11.79
C GLU A 83 4.83 -1.82 11.19
N ILE A 84 5.50 -0.97 10.40
CA ILE A 84 4.85 0.19 9.74
C ILE A 84 3.65 -0.24 8.88
N VAL A 85 3.86 -1.24 8.03
CA VAL A 85 2.84 -1.67 7.06
C VAL A 85 1.64 -2.29 7.77
N SER A 86 1.86 -3.04 8.85
CA SER A 86 0.77 -3.64 9.64
C SER A 86 -0.19 -2.63 10.28
N HIS A 87 0.27 -1.39 10.51
CA HIS A 87 -0.58 -0.33 11.04
C HIS A 87 -1.31 0.47 9.95
N THR A 88 -0.88 0.35 8.69
CA THR A 88 -1.36 1.23 7.62
C THR A 88 -2.83 0.95 7.29
N SER A 89 -3.22 -0.32 7.13
CA SER A 89 -4.63 -0.71 6.92
C SER A 89 -5.55 -0.22 8.05
N GLN A 90 -5.07 -0.18 9.30
CA GLN A 90 -5.83 0.30 10.46
C GLN A 90 -6.02 1.82 10.45
N ILE A 91 -5.02 2.59 10.01
CA ILE A 91 -5.14 4.03 9.83
C ILE A 91 -6.22 4.32 8.77
N VAL A 92 -6.14 3.65 7.62
CA VAL A 92 -7.09 3.85 6.51
C VAL A 92 -8.49 3.36 6.87
N LEU A 93 -8.64 2.37 7.76
CA LEU A 93 -9.95 1.91 8.22
C LEU A 93 -10.80 3.03 8.85
N SER A 94 -10.17 4.01 9.50
CA SER A 94 -10.86 5.18 10.05
C SER A 94 -11.43 6.12 8.98
N GLN A 95 -10.98 5.97 7.73
CA GLN A 95 -11.33 6.81 6.59
C GLN A 95 -12.30 6.09 5.63
N GLY A 96 -12.14 4.77 5.44
CA GLY A 96 -13.01 3.98 4.57
C GLY A 96 -12.72 2.48 4.64
N ARG A 97 -13.78 1.66 4.79
CA ARG A 97 -13.68 0.19 4.90
C ARG A 97 -13.19 -0.46 3.61
N TYR A 98 -13.67 0.02 2.46
CA TYR A 98 -13.27 -0.51 1.16
C TYR A 98 -11.84 -0.10 0.82
N ALA A 99 -11.48 1.16 1.10
CA ALA A 99 -10.10 1.63 0.95
C ALA A 99 -9.12 0.80 1.80
N ALA A 100 -9.44 0.58 3.08
CA ALA A 100 -8.60 -0.21 3.98
C ALA A 100 -8.42 -1.66 3.51
N LEU A 101 -9.47 -2.28 2.96
CA LEU A 101 -9.38 -3.61 2.34
C LEU A 101 -8.38 -3.61 1.17
N LEU A 102 -8.46 -2.62 0.28
CA LEU A 102 -7.54 -2.53 -0.88
C LEU A 102 -6.09 -2.31 -0.46
N VAL A 103 -5.85 -1.47 0.55
CA VAL A 103 -4.50 -1.21 1.09
C VAL A 103 -3.91 -2.47 1.70
N SER A 104 -4.68 -3.20 2.51
CA SER A 104 -4.26 -4.50 3.04
C SER A 104 -3.91 -5.49 1.93
N LEU A 105 -4.76 -5.58 0.90
CA LEU A 105 -4.55 -6.47 -0.25
C LEU A 105 -3.31 -6.08 -1.08
N LEU A 106 -3.03 -4.78 -1.23
CA LEU A 106 -1.83 -4.29 -1.92
C LEU A 106 -0.58 -4.79 -1.19
N PHE A 107 -0.52 -4.58 0.12
CA PHE A 107 0.63 -4.97 0.93
C PHE A 107 0.84 -6.47 0.98
N THR A 108 -0.19 -7.29 1.18
CA THR A 108 0.02 -8.75 1.18
C THR A 108 0.60 -9.22 -0.15
N ARG A 109 0.20 -8.62 -1.28
CA ARG A 109 0.73 -8.97 -2.60
C ARG A 109 2.20 -8.55 -2.80
N VAL A 110 2.57 -7.36 -2.32
CA VAL A 110 3.98 -6.91 -2.34
C VAL A 110 4.85 -7.83 -1.47
N TRP A 111 4.37 -8.20 -0.28
CA TRP A 111 5.12 -9.04 0.65
C TRP A 111 5.27 -10.48 0.14
N GLU A 112 4.21 -11.05 -0.41
CA GLU A 112 4.28 -12.36 -1.06
C GLU A 112 5.30 -12.37 -2.20
N LYS A 113 5.37 -11.29 -2.99
CA LYS A 113 6.25 -11.20 -4.15
C LYS A 113 7.73 -11.01 -3.78
N TYR A 114 8.03 -10.17 -2.78
CA TYR A 114 9.40 -9.72 -2.53
C TYR A 114 10.00 -10.23 -1.21
N TYR A 115 9.18 -10.68 -0.26
CA TYR A 115 9.62 -10.96 1.11
C TYR A 115 9.38 -12.41 1.57
N THR A 116 9.16 -13.34 0.63
CA THR A 116 9.03 -14.78 0.91
C THR A 116 10.18 -15.63 0.33
N GLY A 117 11.19 -14.98 -0.29
CA GLY A 117 12.37 -15.64 -0.85
C GLY A 117 13.48 -15.95 0.17
N PRO A 118 14.58 -16.61 -0.26
CA PRO A 118 15.70 -16.99 0.61
C PRO A 118 16.30 -15.82 1.39
N ASP A 119 16.35 -14.64 0.78
CA ASP A 119 16.93 -13.42 1.39
C ASP A 119 16.10 -12.88 2.57
N SER A 120 14.84 -13.31 2.69
CA SER A 120 13.94 -12.93 3.79
C SER A 120 13.87 -13.98 4.91
N ALA A 121 14.69 -15.04 4.85
CA ALA A 121 14.66 -16.13 5.82
C ALA A 121 14.83 -15.64 7.28
N ALA A 122 15.61 -14.58 7.50
CA ALA A 122 15.86 -13.99 8.81
C ALA A 122 14.59 -13.39 9.47
N TYR A 123 13.56 -13.06 8.68
CA TYR A 123 12.30 -12.46 9.15
C TYR A 123 11.07 -13.26 8.70
N ALA A 124 11.26 -14.52 8.31
CA ALA A 124 10.19 -15.33 7.73
C ALA A 124 9.01 -15.48 8.70
N HIS A 125 9.26 -15.60 10.00
CA HIS A 125 8.21 -15.71 11.01
C HIS A 125 7.36 -14.44 11.09
N GLU A 126 8.00 -13.27 11.12
CA GLU A 126 7.34 -11.96 11.15
C GLU A 126 6.49 -11.74 9.90
N VAL A 127 7.02 -12.07 8.73
CA VAL A 127 6.30 -11.97 7.45
C VAL A 127 5.08 -12.89 7.45
N GLN A 128 5.21 -14.16 7.85
CA GLN A 128 4.07 -15.08 7.90
C GLN A 128 3.01 -14.63 8.91
N SER A 129 3.45 -14.13 10.06
CA SER A 129 2.57 -13.59 11.10
C SER A 129 1.79 -12.36 10.61
N PHE A 130 2.46 -11.45 9.90
CA PHE A 130 1.85 -10.30 9.24
C PHE A 130 0.81 -10.73 8.18
N LEU A 131 1.20 -11.62 7.25
CA LEU A 131 0.30 -12.10 6.20
C LEU A 131 -0.94 -12.78 6.76
N ALA A 132 -0.81 -13.56 7.84
CA ALA A 132 -1.95 -14.19 8.51
C ALA A 132 -2.92 -13.14 9.07
N ARG A 133 -2.42 -12.14 9.81
CA ARG A 133 -3.26 -11.06 10.36
C ARG A 133 -3.97 -10.25 9.28
N GLU A 134 -3.27 -9.89 8.21
CA GLU A 134 -3.89 -9.15 7.11
C GLU A 134 -4.96 -9.98 6.40
N ARG A 135 -4.76 -11.29 6.20
CA ARG A 135 -5.79 -12.16 5.61
C ARG A 135 -7.05 -12.26 6.48
N ASP A 136 -6.89 -12.35 7.80
CA ASP A 136 -8.03 -12.33 8.74
C ASP A 136 -8.77 -10.99 8.66
N PHE A 137 -8.03 -9.87 8.62
CA PHE A 137 -8.59 -8.54 8.43
C PHE A 137 -9.36 -8.41 7.11
N GLN A 138 -8.76 -8.87 5.99
CA GLN A 138 -9.35 -8.84 4.66
C GLN A 138 -10.67 -9.62 4.62
N ALA A 139 -10.70 -10.83 5.20
CA ALA A 139 -11.91 -11.65 5.26
C ALA A 139 -13.03 -10.95 6.05
N ALA A 140 -12.70 -10.35 7.20
CA ALA A 140 -13.66 -9.63 8.03
C ALA A 140 -14.18 -8.34 7.36
N ALA A 141 -13.28 -7.58 6.73
CA ALA A 141 -13.62 -6.36 6.00
C ALA A 141 -14.52 -6.67 4.79
N LEU A 142 -14.16 -7.68 3.99
CA LEU A 142 -14.94 -8.11 2.84
C LEU A 142 -16.34 -8.59 3.26
N SER A 143 -16.43 -9.43 4.28
CA SER A 143 -17.72 -9.90 4.82
C SER A 143 -18.62 -8.76 5.30
N THR A 144 -18.01 -7.70 5.85
CA THR A 144 -18.75 -6.51 6.29
C THR A 144 -19.24 -5.69 5.11
N LEU A 145 -18.41 -5.48 4.09
CA LEU A 145 -18.78 -4.76 2.86
C LEU A 145 -19.86 -5.48 2.06
N GLN A 146 -19.81 -6.82 1.99
CA GLN A 146 -20.82 -7.63 1.29
C GLN A 146 -22.20 -7.58 1.94
N ARG A 147 -22.28 -7.31 3.24
CA ARG A 147 -23.55 -7.15 3.98
C ARG A 147 -24.09 -5.72 3.94
N ASP A 148 -23.30 -4.76 3.46
CA ASP A 148 -23.70 -3.36 3.34
C ASP A 148 -24.30 -3.10 1.96
N PRO A 149 -25.59 -2.72 1.84
CA PRO A 149 -26.22 -2.47 0.56
C PRO A 149 -25.51 -1.43 -0.31
N ILE A 150 -24.76 -0.50 0.28
CA ILE A 150 -23.99 0.51 -0.46
C ILE A 150 -22.81 -0.14 -1.19
N TYR A 151 -22.18 -1.15 -0.58
CA TYR A 151 -20.95 -1.76 -1.08
C TYR A 151 -21.15 -3.13 -1.72
N ALA A 152 -22.28 -3.80 -1.48
CA ALA A 152 -22.48 -5.20 -1.85
C ALA A 152 -22.21 -5.48 -3.35
N ALA A 153 -22.57 -4.56 -4.24
CA ALA A 153 -22.32 -4.68 -5.67
C ALA A 153 -20.84 -4.60 -6.05
N ASP A 154 -20.04 -3.84 -5.29
CA ASP A 154 -18.62 -3.60 -5.55
C ASP A 154 -17.69 -4.49 -4.70
N ALA A 155 -18.26 -5.23 -3.73
CA ALA A 155 -17.56 -6.12 -2.81
C ALA A 155 -17.54 -7.59 -3.28
N THR A 156 -17.66 -7.83 -4.59
CA THR A 156 -17.44 -9.16 -5.17
C THR A 156 -15.94 -9.44 -5.29
N PRO A 157 -15.50 -10.71 -5.20
CA PRO A 157 -14.08 -11.06 -5.39
C PRO A 157 -13.50 -10.52 -6.69
N GLU A 158 -14.28 -10.52 -7.78
CA GLU A 158 -13.85 -10.07 -9.10
C GLU A 158 -13.60 -8.55 -9.14
N VAL A 159 -14.51 -7.76 -8.56
CA VAL A 159 -14.40 -6.29 -8.52
C VAL A 159 -13.27 -5.87 -7.58
N VAL A 160 -13.19 -6.47 -6.39
CA VAL A 160 -12.12 -6.19 -5.43
C VAL A 160 -10.75 -6.54 -6.02
N ALA A 161 -10.60 -7.71 -6.64
CA ALA A 161 -9.33 -8.10 -7.27
C ALA A 161 -8.97 -7.19 -8.45
N ARG A 162 -9.95 -6.69 -9.20
CA ARG A 162 -9.73 -5.69 -10.25
C ARG A 162 -9.24 -4.36 -9.66
N ASN A 163 -9.88 -3.86 -8.62
CA ASN A 163 -9.52 -2.60 -7.98
C ASN A 163 -8.13 -2.68 -7.32
N GLN A 164 -7.79 -3.82 -6.69
CA GLN A 164 -6.43 -4.07 -6.19
C GLN A 164 -5.39 -3.95 -7.32
N ARG A 165 -5.65 -4.52 -8.50
CA ARG A 165 -4.74 -4.42 -9.65
C ARG A 165 -4.60 -2.98 -10.17
N LEU A 166 -5.67 -2.20 -10.12
CA LEU A 166 -5.63 -0.78 -10.48
C LEU A 166 -4.76 0.02 -9.51
N VAL A 167 -4.98 -0.15 -8.19
CA VAL A 167 -4.15 0.51 -7.17
C VAL A 167 -2.68 0.14 -7.34
N MET A 168 -2.36 -1.15 -7.54
CA MET A 168 -0.99 -1.60 -7.81
C MET A 168 -0.38 -0.99 -9.08
N ALA A 169 -1.19 -0.81 -10.14
CA ALA A 169 -0.72 -0.17 -11.36
C ALA A 169 -0.39 1.31 -11.13
N TRP A 170 -1.21 2.04 -10.39
CA TRP A 170 -0.97 3.46 -10.09
C TRP A 170 0.18 3.66 -9.12
N ASP A 171 0.30 2.81 -8.10
CA ASP A 171 1.46 2.71 -7.22
C ASP A 171 2.74 2.58 -8.07
N THR A 172 2.80 1.59 -8.97
CA THR A 172 3.96 1.37 -9.84
C THR A 172 4.26 2.55 -10.77
N LEU A 173 3.24 3.20 -11.34
CA LEU A 173 3.39 4.37 -12.23
C LEU A 173 3.83 5.64 -11.48
N SER A 174 3.72 5.66 -10.15
CA SER A 174 4.03 6.82 -9.32
C SER A 174 5.47 6.84 -8.77
N LEU A 175 6.27 5.80 -9.05
CA LEU A 175 7.65 5.63 -8.59
C LEU A 175 8.69 6.32 -9.50
#